data_AF-A0A8T2QME2-F1
#
_entry.id   AF-A0A8T2QME2-F1
#
_cell.length_a   1.000
_cell.length_b   1.000
_cell.length_c   1.000
_cell.angle_alpha   90.00
_cell.angle_beta   90.00
_cell.angle_gamma   90.00
#
_symmetry.space_group_name_H-M   'P 1'
#
loop_
_entity.id
_entity.type
_entity.pdbx_description
1 polymer ?
#
loop_
_entity_poly.entity_id
_entity_poly.type
_entity_poly.pdbx_seq_one_letter_code
_entity_poly.pdbx_strand_id
1 'polypeptide(L)'
;MFQTEATLVLLVFMIFLHPSECVSDPVEVRALQAVRNRIGDVFDRLSNWEGEDPCGDVWTGVICTTINGTDHVTELTLLNMNFTGSLAPDLGNLTQLVIM
;
A
#
# COMPACT_ATOMS: atom_id res chain seq x y z
N MET A 1 28.08 25.48 -22.99
CA MET A 1 28.28 25.75 -21.56
C MET A 1 27.00 26.21 -20.87
N PHE A 2 26.19 27.11 -21.45
CA PHE A 2 24.92 27.55 -20.84
C PHE A 2 23.72 26.56 -20.94
N GLN A 3 23.72 25.70 -21.97
CA GLN A 3 22.60 24.77 -22.23
C GLN A 3 22.51 23.64 -21.20
N THR A 4 23.64 23.17 -20.68
CA THR A 4 23.75 22.05 -19.74
C THR A 4 23.26 22.41 -18.34
N GLU A 5 23.48 23.66 -17.92
CA GLU A 5 22.99 24.19 -16.64
C GLU A 5 21.46 24.29 -16.63
N ALA A 6 20.86 24.79 -17.72
CA ALA A 6 19.41 24.90 -17.85
C ALA A 6 18.70 23.53 -17.83
N THR A 7 19.31 22.49 -18.44
CA THR A 7 18.79 21.12 -18.36
C THR A 7 18.88 20.53 -16.95
N LEU A 8 19.95 20.82 -16.20
CA LEU A 8 20.10 20.36 -14.81
C LEU A 8 19.06 21.03 -13.89
N VAL A 9 18.83 22.34 -14.07
CA VAL A 9 17.82 23.08 -13.28
C VAL A 9 16.41 22.55 -13.54
N LEU A 10 16.06 22.23 -14.80
CA LEU A 10 14.77 21.62 -15.14
C LEU A 10 14.58 20.24 -14.51
N LEU A 11 15.61 19.38 -14.51
CA LEU A 11 15.56 18.06 -13.87
C LEU A 11 15.39 18.17 -12.35
N VAL A 12 16.08 19.13 -11.71
CA VAL A 12 15.94 19.40 -10.27
C VAL A 12 14.54 19.92 -9.94
N PHE A 13 13.94 20.78 -10.77
CA PHE A 13 12.59 21.31 -10.55
C PHE A 13 11.50 20.23 -10.68
N MET A 14 11.69 19.22 -11.53
CA MET A 14 10.80 18.06 -11.65
C MET A 14 10.85 17.16 -10.40
N ILE A 15 11.97 17.13 -9.67
CA ILE A 15 12.08 16.43 -8.38
C ILE A 15 11.27 17.14 -7.27
N PHE A 16 11.04 18.44 -7.39
CA PHE A 16 10.22 19.22 -6.45
C PHE A 16 8.73 19.29 -6.81
N LEU A 17 8.34 18.78 -7.99
CA LEU A 17 6.95 18.68 -8.46
C LEU A 17 6.38 17.27 -8.30
N HIS A 18 6.89 16.48 -7.34
CA HIS A 18 6.18 15.28 -6.95
C HIS A 18 4.92 15.71 -6.19
N PRO A 19 3.71 15.27 -6.60
CA PRO A 19 2.62 15.24 -5.66
C PRO A 19 3.11 14.51 -4.41
N SER A 20 2.72 14.97 -3.23
CA SER A 20 2.94 14.19 -2.00
C SER A 20 2.14 12.90 -2.14
N GLU A 21 2.74 11.88 -2.76
CA GLU A 21 2.22 10.53 -2.73
C GLU A 21 2.43 10.08 -1.29
N CYS A 22 1.33 10.07 -0.54
CA CYS A 22 1.34 9.60 0.83
C CYS A 22 1.68 8.12 0.76
N VAL A 23 2.86 7.77 1.26
CA VAL A 23 3.34 6.39 1.23
C VAL A 23 2.74 5.64 2.39
N SER A 24 2.26 4.42 2.14
CA SER A 24 1.80 3.50 3.18
C SER A 24 2.90 3.16 4.19
N ASP A 25 2.55 2.93 5.46
CA ASP A 25 3.51 2.47 6.46
C ASP A 25 4.08 1.08 6.06
N PRO A 26 5.42 0.90 5.92
CA PRO A 26 6.02 -0.36 5.49
C PRO A 26 5.74 -1.54 6.42
N VAL A 27 5.38 -1.30 7.68
CA VAL A 27 4.94 -2.35 8.61
C VAL A 27 3.59 -2.92 8.19
N GLU A 28 2.67 -2.05 7.74
CA GLU A 28 1.35 -2.45 7.26
C GLU A 28 1.43 -3.20 5.93
N VAL A 29 2.31 -2.76 5.03
CA VAL A 29 2.61 -3.47 3.77
C VAL A 29 3.04 -4.91 4.04
N ARG A 30 4.00 -5.11 4.95
CA ARG A 30 4.47 -6.45 5.33
C ARG A 30 3.38 -7.29 5.98
N ALA A 31 2.53 -6.67 6.79
CA ALA A 31 1.39 -7.36 7.41
C ALA A 31 0.41 -7.89 6.36
N LEU A 32 0.05 -7.07 5.37
CA LEU A 32 -0.82 -7.48 4.27
C LEU A 32 -0.15 -8.57 3.40
N GLN A 33 1.14 -8.45 3.10
CA GLN A 33 1.89 -9.49 2.38
C GLN A 33 1.91 -10.81 3.16
N ALA A 34 2.08 -10.76 4.49
CA ALA A 34 2.01 -11.95 5.34
C ALA A 34 0.62 -12.60 5.30
N VAL A 35 -0.45 -11.79 5.28
CA VAL A 35 -1.83 -12.28 5.10
C VAL A 35 -1.98 -12.98 3.75
N ARG A 36 -1.60 -12.33 2.64
CA ARG A 36 -1.65 -12.91 1.28
C ARG A 36 -0.94 -14.27 1.21
N ASN A 37 0.24 -14.37 1.81
CA ASN A 37 1.05 -15.59 1.78
C ASN A 37 0.47 -16.74 2.61
N ARG A 38 -0.44 -16.44 3.54
CA ARG A 38 -1.02 -17.45 4.45
C ARG A 38 -2.42 -17.90 4.06
N ILE A 39 -3.18 -17.03 3.40
CA ILE A 39 -4.52 -17.39 2.92
C ILE A 39 -4.43 -18.16 1.60
N GLY A 40 -5.23 -19.21 1.48
CA GLY A 40 -5.36 -19.95 0.23
C GLY A 40 -6.35 -19.23 -0.69
N ASP A 41 -5.81 -18.48 -1.64
CA ASP A 41 -6.57 -17.72 -2.65
C ASP A 41 -6.66 -18.49 -3.97
N VAL A 42 -7.61 -19.42 -4.05
CA VAL A 42 -7.84 -20.26 -5.23
C VAL A 42 -8.37 -19.46 -6.43
N PHE A 43 -8.97 -18.28 -6.18
CA PHE A 43 -9.63 -17.45 -7.19
C PHE A 43 -8.84 -16.20 -7.54
N ASP A 44 -7.60 -16.08 -7.05
CA ASP A 44 -6.67 -14.98 -7.35
C ASP A 44 -7.28 -13.58 -7.09
N ARG A 45 -8.07 -13.48 -6.01
CA ARG A 45 -8.74 -12.24 -5.57
C ARG A 45 -7.74 -11.20 -5.06
N LEU A 46 -6.60 -11.64 -4.54
CA LEU A 46 -5.50 -10.80 -4.07
C LEU A 46 -4.35 -10.73 -5.10
N SER A 47 -4.66 -10.92 -6.38
CA SER A 47 -3.71 -10.80 -7.49
C SER A 47 -2.99 -9.46 -7.51
N ASN A 48 -3.68 -8.37 -7.16
CA ASN A 48 -3.09 -7.02 -7.14
C ASN A 48 -2.42 -6.65 -5.80
N TRP A 49 -2.28 -7.57 -4.86
CA TRP A 49 -1.52 -7.33 -3.63
C TRP A 49 -0.02 -7.49 -3.88
N GLU A 50 0.50 -6.62 -4.74
CA GLU A 50 1.89 -6.58 -5.18
C GLU A 50 2.40 -5.14 -5.13
N GLY A 51 3.70 -4.95 -4.86
CA GLY A 51 4.30 -3.64 -4.70
C GLY A 51 4.53 -3.23 -3.25
N GLU A 52 4.77 -1.93 -3.07
CA GLU A 52 5.16 -1.33 -1.79
C GLU A 52 4.12 -0.36 -1.23
N ASP A 53 3.08 -0.01 -2.00
CA ASP A 53 2.10 0.99 -1.58
C ASP A 53 0.66 0.49 -1.76
N PRO A 54 0.10 -0.27 -0.81
CA PRO A 54 -1.27 -0.79 -0.90
C PRO A 54 -2.34 0.29 -1.09
N CYS A 55 -2.09 1.51 -0.59
CA CYS A 55 -3.00 2.64 -0.73
C CYS A 55 -2.88 3.30 -2.11
N GLY A 56 -1.65 3.53 -2.59
CA GLY A 56 -1.39 4.09 -3.92
C GLY A 56 -1.68 3.12 -5.08
N ASP A 57 -1.34 1.84 -4.93
CA ASP A 57 -1.58 0.77 -5.91
C ASP A 57 -3.01 0.21 -5.83
N VAL A 58 -3.83 0.72 -4.89
CA VAL A 58 -5.25 0.39 -4.72
C VAL A 58 -5.47 -1.11 -4.59
N TRP A 59 -4.83 -1.71 -3.58
CA TRP A 59 -4.97 -3.15 -3.31
C TRP A 59 -6.42 -3.54 -3.03
N THR A 60 -6.84 -4.67 -3.58
CA THR A 60 -8.25 -5.10 -3.49
C THR A 60 -8.67 -5.24 -2.03
N GLY A 61 -9.76 -4.54 -1.67
CA GLY A 61 -10.32 -4.59 -0.32
C GLY A 61 -9.55 -3.78 0.74
N VAL A 62 -8.49 -3.06 0.36
CA VAL A 62 -7.75 -2.16 1.26
C VAL A 62 -8.28 -0.74 1.12
N ILE A 63 -8.64 -0.11 2.23
CA ILE A 63 -9.03 1.30 2.29
C ILE A 63 -8.14 2.00 3.30
N CYS A 64 -7.58 3.13 2.88
CA CYS A 64 -6.63 3.89 3.68
C CYS A 64 -7.15 5.28 4.04
N THR A 65 -6.65 5.78 5.16
CA THR A 65 -6.82 7.16 5.60
C THR A 65 -5.46 7.77 5.91
N THR A 66 -5.22 9.00 5.46
CA THR A 66 -4.01 9.74 5.81
C THR A 66 -4.08 10.23 7.26
N ILE A 67 -3.15 9.77 8.09
CA ILE A 67 -3.00 10.18 9.49
C ILE A 67 -1.59 10.73 9.66
N ASN A 68 -1.47 11.98 10.13
CA ASN A 68 -0.19 12.67 10.31
C ASN A 68 0.72 12.69 9.05
N GLY A 69 0.13 12.66 7.85
CA GLY A 69 0.86 12.68 6.57
C GLY A 69 1.38 11.32 6.11
N THR A 70 0.93 10.22 6.71
CA THR A 70 1.20 8.84 6.27
C THR A 70 -0.13 8.14 6.00
N ASP A 71 -0.20 7.33 4.95
CA ASP A 71 -1.40 6.54 4.68
C ASP A 71 -1.41 5.27 5.52
N HIS A 72 -2.52 5.08 6.23
CA HIS A 72 -2.73 3.92 7.10
C HIS A 72 -3.96 3.13 6.64
N VAL A 73 -3.86 1.81 6.66
CA VAL A 73 -4.95 0.88 6.38
C VAL A 73 -5.97 0.96 7.51
N THR A 74 -7.11 1.57 7.22
CA THR A 74 -8.21 1.75 8.18
C THR A 74 -9.35 0.78 7.97
N GLU A 75 -9.50 0.21 6.78
CA GLU A 75 -10.46 -0.84 6.49
C GLU A 75 -9.85 -1.95 5.62
N LEU A 76 -10.21 -3.20 5.92
CA LEU A 76 -9.74 -4.37 5.20
C LEU A 76 -10.89 -5.35 4.94
N THR A 77 -11.37 -5.42 3.71
CA THR A 77 -12.46 -6.32 3.31
C THR A 77 -11.93 -7.60 2.69
N LEU A 78 -12.04 -8.72 3.40
CA LEU A 78 -11.71 -10.07 2.91
C LEU A 78 -12.94 -11.00 2.81
N LEU A 79 -14.11 -10.49 3.20
CA LEU A 79 -15.36 -11.26 3.25
C LEU A 79 -15.85 -11.64 1.84
N ASN A 80 -16.57 -12.76 1.75
CA ASN A 80 -17.19 -13.27 0.52
C ASN A 80 -16.20 -13.58 -0.63
N MET A 81 -14.89 -13.66 -0.35
CA MET A 81 -13.86 -13.97 -1.35
C MET A 81 -13.52 -15.48 -1.46
N ASN A 82 -14.15 -16.32 -0.63
CA ASN A 82 -13.93 -17.79 -0.57
C ASN A 82 -12.46 -18.20 -0.30
N PHE A 83 -11.76 -17.43 0.54
CA PHE A 83 -10.43 -17.79 0.99
C PHE A 83 -10.45 -19.03 1.89
N THR A 84 -9.37 -19.81 1.83
CA THR A 84 -9.12 -20.94 2.71
C THR A 84 -7.92 -20.66 3.63
N GLY A 85 -7.71 -21.49 4.66
CA GLY A 85 -6.59 -21.30 5.59
C GLY A 85 -6.91 -20.36 6.75
N SER A 86 -5.91 -19.60 7.21
CA SER A 86 -6.00 -18.76 8.41
C SER A 86 -5.27 -17.44 8.21
N LEU A 87 -5.76 -16.36 8.82
CA LEU A 87 -5.11 -15.05 8.79
C LEU A 87 -3.74 -15.07 9.47
N ALA A 88 -2.79 -14.29 8.96
CA ALA A 88 -1.49 -14.11 9.60
C ALA A 88 -1.64 -13.32 10.92
N PRO A 89 -0.89 -13.65 11.99
CA PRO A 89 -0.91 -12.88 13.23
C PRO A 89 -0.42 -11.44 13.01
N ASP A 90 0.41 -11.22 11.99
CA ASP A 90 0.91 -9.94 11.53
C ASP A 90 -0.19 -8.94 11.18
N LEU A 91 -1.43 -9.41 10.94
CA LEU A 91 -2.60 -8.55 10.81
C LEU A 91 -2.76 -7.60 12.02
N GLY A 92 -2.29 -8.01 13.22
CA GLY A 92 -2.26 -7.16 14.41
C GLY A 92 -1.35 -5.94 14.30
N ASN A 93 -0.50 -5.86 13.27
CA ASN A 93 0.32 -4.68 12.98
C ASN A 93 -0.46 -3.59 12.22
N LEU A 94 -1.67 -3.86 11.73
CA LEU A 94 -2.57 -2.84 11.19
C LEU A 94 -3.23 -2.06 12.33
N THR A 95 -2.43 -1.25 13.03
CA THR A 95 -2.86 -0.62 14.30
C THR A 95 -3.95 0.43 14.15
N GLN A 96 -4.15 0.95 12.93
CA GLN A 96 -5.21 1.90 12.60
C GLN A 96 -6.44 1.24 11.98
N LEU A 97 -6.47 -0.09 11.87
CA LEU A 97 -7.60 -0.82 11.31
C LEU A 97 -8.82 -0.71 12.24
N VAL A 98 -9.92 -0.19 11.69
CA VAL A 98 -11.18 0.00 12.42
C VAL A 98 -12.27 -0.96 11.92
N ILE A 99 -12.23 -1.31 10.63
CA ILE A 99 -13.28 -2.12 9.97
C ILE A 99 -12.66 -3.33 9.26
N MET A 100 -13.26 -4.51 9.44
CA MET A 100 -12.88 -5.76 8.78
C MET A 100 -14.10 -6.64 8.47
#